data_AF-A0A6A1QED2-F1
#
_entry.id   AF-A0A6A1QED2-F1
#
_cell.length_a   1.000
_cell.length_b   1.000
_cell.length_c   1.000
_cell.angle_alpha   90.00
_cell.angle_beta   90.00
_cell.angle_gamma   90.00
#
_symmetry.space_group_name_H-M   'P 1'
#
loop_
_entity.id
_entity.type
_entity.pdbx_description
1 polymer ?
#
loop_
_entity_poly.entity_id
_entity_poly.type
_entity_poly.pdbx_seq_one_letter_code
_entity_poly.pdbx_strand_id
1 'polypeptide(L)'
;MGAALTRSAQWTAAAHGARALETTSLNEAILKEVIVFVEGFIYKHPQEANYVFVEPLEWKTNLDPSAFGSGYVVSETTVKSEEADKNGQPLLFLSVPQIKIRSFGQLSRVLYIAKTTKLKEAQACIEANRNPIAKILGLDYNMINEINEDSSVLTLLDKITKDDDPEGGIKMKVALLLKQLDLHLLNRSLKNVSLEIRLNPGTVKNDIELLKRFSGKGEQTVLESIEYTSDYEFSNGCRAPPWRQIQGEICYVLVKPHDAETLCITCSKEGVFLNGGKTDDEGEINYERKGEIYKDLVTLLRGKSAKFSENMSQ
;
A
#
# COMPACT_ATOMS: atom_id res chain seq x y z
N MET A 1 14.31 -1.73 -4.39
CA MET A 1 13.23 -1.22 -3.51
C MET A 1 13.39 0.26 -3.16
N GLY A 2 14.11 1.06 -3.96
CA GLY A 2 14.31 2.47 -3.62
C GLY A 2 13.22 3.35 -4.21
N ALA A 3 12.84 3.08 -5.47
CA ALA A 3 11.90 3.92 -6.18
C ALA A 3 10.45 3.66 -5.76
N ALA A 4 10.04 2.41 -5.54
CA ALA A 4 8.67 2.09 -5.13
C ALA A 4 8.34 2.69 -3.76
N LEU A 5 9.21 2.52 -2.77
CA LEU A 5 9.00 3.06 -1.43
C LEU A 5 9.05 4.59 -1.41
N THR A 6 9.87 5.21 -2.27
CA THR A 6 9.97 6.68 -2.34
C THR A 6 8.79 7.31 -3.08
N ARG A 7 8.30 6.68 -4.16
CA ARG A 7 7.31 7.27 -5.06
C ARG A 7 5.88 6.80 -4.82
N SER A 8 5.70 5.59 -4.31
CA SER A 8 4.37 4.94 -4.22
C SER A 8 3.89 4.74 -2.79
N ALA A 9 4.79 4.54 -1.83
CA ALA A 9 4.37 4.45 -0.43
C ALA A 9 3.95 5.82 0.11
N GLN A 10 2.92 5.83 0.95
CA GLN A 10 2.39 7.03 1.59
C GLN A 10 3.06 7.22 2.95
N TRP A 11 3.62 8.41 3.17
CA TRP A 11 4.41 8.74 4.37
C TRP A 11 3.75 9.89 5.12
N THR A 12 3.76 9.81 6.45
CA THR A 12 3.21 10.87 7.29
C THR A 12 3.93 12.20 7.09
N ALA A 13 3.19 13.30 7.17
CA ALA A 13 3.75 14.63 7.11
C ALA A 13 4.75 14.85 8.27
N ALA A 14 5.92 15.41 7.97
CA ALA A 14 7.01 15.61 8.93
C ALA A 14 6.75 16.81 9.86
N ALA A 15 5.68 16.76 10.66
CA ALA A 15 5.36 17.82 11.62
C ALA A 15 6.06 17.60 12.97
N HIS A 16 7.37 17.29 12.97
CA HIS A 16 8.28 17.17 14.14
C HIS A 16 8.70 15.74 14.57
N GLY A 17 8.75 14.77 13.65
CA GLY A 17 9.30 13.43 13.90
C GLY A 17 9.84 12.73 12.65
N ALA A 18 10.42 11.54 12.83
CA ALA A 18 10.77 10.67 11.71
C ALA A 18 9.50 10.29 10.94
N ARG A 19 9.51 10.47 9.60
CA ARG A 19 8.39 10.05 8.73
C ARG A 19 8.11 8.56 8.93
N ALA A 20 6.86 8.23 9.25
CA ALA A 20 6.36 6.88 9.37
C ALA A 20 5.51 6.55 8.14
N LEU A 21 5.33 5.25 7.86
CA LEU A 21 4.40 4.81 6.83
C LEU A 21 2.96 5.01 7.33
N GLU A 22 2.12 5.61 6.48
CA GLU A 22 0.70 5.76 6.78
C GLU A 22 0.00 4.40 6.80
N THR A 23 -1.02 4.26 7.65
CA THR A 23 -1.85 3.05 7.72
C THR A 23 -2.90 3.08 6.62
N THR A 24 -2.46 2.78 5.39
CA THR A 24 -3.33 2.71 4.21
C THR A 24 -3.32 1.31 3.60
N SER A 25 -4.39 0.97 2.88
CA SER A 25 -4.52 -0.31 2.16
C SER A 25 -3.40 -0.51 1.12
N LEU A 26 -2.95 0.58 0.48
CA LEU A 26 -1.84 0.57 -0.46
C LEU A 26 -0.52 0.20 0.24
N ASN A 27 -0.19 0.86 1.35
CA ASN A 27 1.02 0.58 2.11
C ASN A 27 1.00 -0.84 2.67
N GLU A 28 -0.14 -1.31 3.19
CA GLU A 28 -0.28 -2.69 3.65
C GLU A 28 -0.05 -3.69 2.51
N ALA A 29 -0.57 -3.44 1.31
CA ALA A 29 -0.33 -4.29 0.15
C ALA A 29 1.15 -4.31 -0.25
N ILE A 30 1.83 -3.16 -0.27
CA ILE A 30 3.28 -3.07 -0.53
C ILE A 30 4.06 -3.90 0.50
N LEU A 31 3.74 -3.74 1.79
CA LEU A 31 4.41 -4.48 2.87
C LEU A 31 4.20 -5.98 2.75
N LYS A 32 2.99 -6.44 2.41
CA LYS A 32 2.70 -7.87 2.17
C LYS A 32 3.56 -8.44 1.05
N GLU A 33 3.73 -7.72 -0.05
CA GLU A 33 4.57 -8.16 -1.16
C GLU A 33 6.06 -8.23 -0.77
N VAL A 34 6.54 -7.25 0.00
CA VAL A 34 7.91 -7.29 0.55
C VAL A 34 8.08 -8.52 1.46
N ILE A 35 7.10 -8.80 2.33
CA ILE A 35 7.12 -9.98 3.21
C ILE A 35 7.18 -11.26 2.39
N VAL A 36 6.30 -11.43 1.40
CA VAL A 36 6.27 -12.63 0.53
C VAL A 36 7.59 -12.81 -0.21
N PHE A 37 8.19 -11.73 -0.70
CA PHE A 37 9.50 -11.77 -1.34
C PHE A 37 10.59 -12.26 -0.38
N VAL A 38 10.65 -11.70 0.83
CA VAL A 38 11.67 -12.04 1.83
C VAL A 38 11.48 -13.47 2.34
N GLU A 39 10.25 -13.90 2.64
CA GLU A 39 9.96 -15.26 3.10
C GLU A 39 10.29 -16.32 2.05
N GLY A 40 10.10 -15.98 0.77
CA GLY A 40 10.46 -16.85 -0.34
C GLY A 40 11.97 -16.99 -0.57
N PHE A 41 12.79 -16.12 0.01
CA PHE A 41 14.19 -15.97 -0.38
C PHE A 41 15.03 -17.21 -0.08
N ILE A 42 14.86 -17.84 1.09
CA ILE A 42 15.60 -19.06 1.48
C ILE A 42 15.33 -20.22 0.51
N TYR A 43 14.10 -20.35 0.02
CA TYR A 43 13.70 -21.47 -0.83
C TYR A 43 13.97 -21.21 -2.32
N LYS A 44 13.78 -19.98 -2.77
CA LYS A 44 13.94 -19.59 -4.19
C LYS A 44 15.39 -19.24 -4.55
N HIS A 45 16.14 -18.70 -3.59
CA HIS A 45 17.47 -18.13 -3.79
C HIS A 45 18.41 -18.50 -2.61
N PRO A 46 18.70 -19.80 -2.40
CA PRO A 46 19.40 -20.28 -1.22
C PRO A 46 20.85 -19.77 -1.11
N GLN A 47 21.53 -19.52 -2.23
CA GLN A 47 22.89 -18.96 -2.22
C GLN A 47 22.87 -17.49 -1.83
N GLU A 48 21.97 -16.73 -2.43
CA GLU A 48 21.78 -15.30 -2.18
C GLU A 48 21.26 -15.06 -0.77
N ALA A 49 20.51 -15.99 -0.17
CA ALA A 49 19.98 -15.88 1.19
C ALA A 49 21.10 -15.73 2.24
N ASN A 50 22.28 -16.30 1.95
CA ASN A 50 23.47 -16.25 2.79
C ASN A 50 24.38 -15.06 2.47
N TYR A 51 24.02 -14.22 1.50
CA TYR A 51 24.76 -13.01 1.20
C TYR A 51 24.78 -12.09 2.43
N VAL A 52 26.00 -11.72 2.85
CA VAL A 52 26.22 -10.86 4.01
C VAL A 52 26.13 -9.40 3.57
N PHE A 53 25.23 -8.64 4.19
CA PHE A 53 25.01 -7.23 3.92
C PHE A 53 26.23 -6.41 4.33
N VAL A 54 26.52 -5.34 3.57
CA VAL A 54 27.59 -4.40 3.88
C VAL A 54 27.38 -3.78 5.26
N GLU A 55 26.15 -3.31 5.53
CA GLU A 55 25.70 -2.80 6.82
C GLU A 55 24.45 -3.54 7.29
N PRO A 56 24.25 -3.72 8.61
CA PRO A 56 23.05 -4.36 9.12
C PRO A 56 21.81 -3.49 8.88
N LEU A 57 20.71 -4.14 8.52
CA LEU A 57 19.39 -3.56 8.72
C LEU A 57 19.08 -3.58 10.21
N GLU A 58 18.59 -2.45 10.72
CA GLU A 58 18.41 -2.26 12.15
C GLU A 58 17.09 -1.55 12.45
N TRP A 59 16.34 -2.07 13.41
CA TRP A 59 15.08 -1.47 13.85
C TRP A 59 14.74 -1.89 15.28
N LYS A 60 13.70 -1.25 15.84
CA LYS A 60 13.13 -1.64 17.14
C LYS A 60 12.10 -2.74 16.93
N THR A 61 12.25 -3.84 17.65
CA THR A 61 11.38 -5.01 17.61
C THR A 61 10.75 -5.28 18.97
N ASN A 62 9.59 -5.92 18.97
CA ASN A 62 8.94 -6.44 20.18
C ASN A 62 9.04 -7.97 20.27
N LEU A 63 9.90 -8.60 19.46
CA LEU A 63 10.14 -10.03 19.53
C LEU A 63 10.83 -10.39 20.85
N ASP A 64 10.25 -11.38 21.52
CA ASP A 64 10.80 -11.91 22.76
C ASP A 64 12.02 -12.82 22.45
N PRO A 65 13.15 -12.68 23.15
CA PRO A 65 14.30 -13.57 22.99
C PRO A 65 13.95 -15.06 23.08
N SER A 66 12.97 -15.44 23.91
CA SER A 66 12.51 -16.83 24.05
C SER A 66 11.79 -17.38 22.81
N ALA A 67 11.39 -16.53 21.87
CA ALA A 67 10.79 -16.95 20.61
C ALA A 67 11.82 -17.55 19.63
N PHE A 68 13.11 -17.36 19.89
CA PHE A 68 14.20 -17.90 19.08
C PHE A 68 14.59 -19.30 19.59
N GLY A 69 14.63 -20.26 18.67
CA GLY A 69 14.90 -21.67 18.97
C GLY A 69 16.30 -22.12 18.51
N SER A 70 16.37 -23.35 17.98
CA SER A 70 17.60 -23.94 17.44
C SER A 70 18.26 -23.04 16.40
N GLY A 71 19.60 -22.98 16.40
CA GLY A 71 20.38 -22.11 15.52
C GLY A 71 20.65 -20.71 16.11
N TYR A 72 20.24 -20.48 17.35
CA TYR A 72 20.45 -19.23 18.07
C TYR A 72 20.96 -19.48 19.50
N VAL A 73 21.91 -18.65 19.92
CA VAL A 73 22.35 -18.54 21.31
C VAL A 73 21.49 -17.47 21.98
N VAL A 74 20.60 -17.91 22.87
CA VAL A 74 19.59 -17.07 23.53
C VAL A 74 19.98 -16.80 24.99
N SER A 75 19.77 -15.57 25.43
CA SER A 75 19.85 -15.11 26.81
C SER A 75 18.58 -14.31 27.15
N GLU A 76 18.45 -13.84 28.40
CA GLU A 76 17.26 -13.08 28.81
C GLU A 76 16.99 -11.83 27.97
N THR A 77 18.04 -11.15 27.50
CA THR A 77 17.92 -9.86 26.80
C THR A 77 18.57 -9.84 25.42
N THR A 78 19.31 -10.89 25.05
CA THR A 78 20.03 -10.96 23.78
C THR A 78 19.86 -12.28 23.06
N VAL A 79 19.88 -12.21 21.72
CA VAL A 79 19.91 -13.38 20.83
C VAL A 79 21.00 -13.18 19.80
N LYS A 80 21.80 -14.21 19.55
CA LYS A 80 22.81 -14.26 18.49
C LYS A 80 22.54 -15.46 17.60
N SER A 81 22.56 -15.30 16.28
CA SER A 81 22.59 -16.46 15.39
C SER A 81 23.91 -17.21 15.54
N GLU A 82 23.86 -18.55 15.41
CA GLU A 82 25.06 -19.37 15.27
C GLU A 82 25.77 -19.11 13.92
N GLU A 83 24.98 -18.78 12.88
CA GLU A 83 25.51 -18.30 11.62
C GLU A 83 26.22 -16.96 11.80
N ALA A 84 27.44 -16.87 11.26
CA ALA A 84 28.30 -15.71 11.36
C ALA A 84 28.97 -15.38 10.02
N ASP A 85 29.43 -14.14 9.88
CA ASP A 85 30.26 -13.71 8.76
C ASP A 85 31.70 -14.26 8.86
N LYS A 86 32.54 -13.91 7.88
CA LYS A 86 33.96 -14.32 7.84
C LYS A 86 34.78 -13.85 9.04
N ASN A 87 34.30 -12.84 9.76
CA ASN A 87 34.94 -12.27 10.95
C ASN A 87 34.35 -12.83 12.26
N GLY A 88 33.41 -13.78 12.18
CA GLY A 88 32.73 -14.33 13.33
C GLY A 88 31.63 -13.42 13.91
N GLN A 89 31.22 -12.36 13.22
CA GLN A 89 30.07 -11.57 13.64
C GLN A 89 28.76 -12.29 13.31
N PRO A 90 27.82 -12.43 14.25
CA PRO A 90 26.56 -13.12 13.99
C PRO A 90 25.73 -12.37 12.94
N LEU A 91 25.08 -13.12 12.05
CA LEU A 91 24.21 -12.57 11.00
C LEU A 91 22.89 -12.02 11.55
N LEU A 92 22.48 -12.44 12.74
CA LEU A 92 21.40 -11.85 13.53
C LEU A 92 21.88 -11.54 14.94
N PHE A 93 21.61 -10.32 15.39
CA PHE A 93 21.82 -9.92 16.77
C PHE A 93 20.62 -9.13 17.29
N LEU A 94 19.97 -9.66 18.32
CA LEU A 94 18.95 -8.96 19.10
C LEU A 94 19.55 -8.55 20.44
N SER A 95 19.35 -7.30 20.82
CA SER A 95 19.59 -6.76 22.16
C SER A 95 18.38 -5.89 22.47
N VAL A 96 17.41 -6.44 23.20
CA VAL A 96 16.06 -5.86 23.34
C VAL A 96 16.14 -4.35 23.70
N PRO A 97 15.41 -3.47 22.97
CA PRO A 97 14.44 -3.76 21.90
C PRO A 97 15.04 -3.73 20.49
N GLN A 98 16.36 -3.71 20.33
CA GLN A 98 17.01 -3.43 19.05
C GLN A 98 17.49 -4.71 18.36
N ILE A 99 17.11 -4.89 17.10
CA ILE A 99 17.54 -6.03 16.28
C ILE A 99 18.38 -5.56 15.10
N LYS A 100 19.43 -6.33 14.79
CA LYS A 100 20.34 -6.14 13.66
C LYS A 100 20.36 -7.41 12.83
N ILE A 101 20.17 -7.27 11.52
CA ILE A 101 20.20 -8.39 10.58
C ILE A 101 21.11 -8.08 9.40
N ARG A 102 21.94 -9.06 9.04
CA ARG A 102 22.95 -8.98 7.97
C ARG A 102 22.73 -9.95 6.82
N SER A 103 21.61 -10.67 6.74
CA SER A 103 21.33 -11.53 5.59
C SER A 103 19.82 -11.71 5.33
N PHE A 104 19.46 -12.04 4.09
CA PHE A 104 18.07 -12.34 3.75
C PHE A 104 17.56 -13.63 4.40
N GLY A 105 18.43 -14.61 4.62
CA GLY A 105 18.09 -15.82 5.36
C GLY A 105 17.64 -15.52 6.78
N GLN A 106 18.39 -14.67 7.50
CA GLN A 106 17.99 -14.25 8.84
C GLN A 106 16.73 -13.38 8.84
N LEU A 107 16.55 -12.48 7.87
CA LEU A 107 15.30 -11.72 7.70
C LEU A 107 14.09 -12.64 7.54
N SER A 108 14.19 -13.65 6.68
CA SER A 108 13.12 -14.63 6.45
C SER A 108 12.77 -15.41 7.71
N ARG A 109 13.77 -15.82 8.50
CA ARG A 109 13.55 -16.51 9.78
C ARG A 109 12.89 -15.60 10.81
N VAL A 110 13.28 -14.33 10.89
CA VAL A 110 12.64 -13.35 11.78
C VAL A 110 11.18 -13.13 11.43
N LEU A 111 10.85 -13.00 10.13
CA LEU A 111 9.45 -12.93 9.72
C LEU A 111 8.69 -14.20 10.12
N TYR A 112 9.28 -15.38 9.95
CA TYR A 112 8.66 -16.63 10.39
C TYR A 112 8.39 -16.65 11.92
N ILE A 113 9.36 -16.22 12.73
CA ILE A 113 9.25 -16.12 14.20
C ILE A 113 8.16 -15.10 14.60
N ALA A 114 8.06 -13.98 13.89
CA ALA A 114 7.08 -12.94 14.16
C ALA A 114 5.62 -13.38 13.97
N LYS A 115 5.35 -14.45 13.20
CA LYS A 115 4.00 -15.03 13.01
C LYS A 115 2.94 -13.98 12.62
N THR A 116 2.14 -13.51 13.57
CA THR A 116 1.05 -12.55 13.35
C THR A 116 1.52 -11.09 13.34
N THR A 117 2.73 -10.80 13.83
CA THR A 117 3.29 -9.44 13.89
C THR A 117 4.21 -9.10 12.72
N LYS A 118 4.31 -9.97 11.70
CA LYS A 118 5.15 -9.79 10.49
C LYS A 118 5.02 -8.41 9.86
N LEU A 119 3.79 -7.91 9.71
CA LEU A 119 3.53 -6.59 9.12
C LEU A 119 4.17 -5.46 9.93
N LYS A 120 4.09 -5.53 11.27
CA LYS A 120 4.70 -4.52 12.15
C LYS A 120 6.22 -4.57 12.09
N GLU A 121 6.81 -5.76 12.06
CA GLU A 121 8.26 -5.93 11.92
C GLU A 121 8.76 -5.42 10.56
N ALA A 122 8.07 -5.78 9.47
CA ALA A 122 8.41 -5.29 8.14
C ALA A 122 8.31 -3.76 8.03
N GLN A 123 7.24 -3.17 8.59
CA GLN A 123 7.06 -1.73 8.65
C GLN A 123 8.18 -1.06 9.44
N ALA A 124 8.46 -1.51 10.67
CA ALA A 124 9.51 -0.93 11.52
C ALA A 124 10.89 -1.04 10.86
N CYS A 125 11.18 -2.16 10.19
CA CYS A 125 12.41 -2.33 9.42
C CYS A 125 12.52 -1.31 8.28
N ILE A 126 11.47 -1.10 7.48
CA ILE A 126 11.49 -0.15 6.37
C ILE A 126 11.62 1.30 6.86
N GLU A 127 10.87 1.67 7.89
CA GLU A 127 10.91 3.02 8.47
C GLU A 127 12.28 3.38 9.04
N ALA A 128 12.93 2.43 9.72
CA ALA A 128 14.25 2.62 10.31
C ALA A 128 15.40 2.57 9.28
N ASN A 129 15.17 1.97 8.10
CA ASN A 129 16.20 1.77 7.07
C ASN A 129 15.79 2.44 5.76
N ARG A 130 15.83 3.78 5.71
CA ARG A 130 15.39 4.59 4.55
C ARG A 130 16.05 4.24 3.22
N ASN A 131 17.31 3.78 3.25
CA ASN A 131 17.99 3.28 2.07
C ASN A 131 18.51 1.86 2.35
N PRO A 132 17.63 0.84 2.28
CA PRO A 132 18.03 -0.53 2.57
C PRO A 132 18.97 -1.07 1.48
N ILE A 133 18.91 -0.56 0.25
CA ILE A 133 19.78 -0.98 -0.86
C ILE A 133 21.23 -0.60 -0.58
N ALA A 134 21.49 0.62 -0.12
CA ALA A 134 22.83 1.05 0.28
C ALA A 134 23.39 0.18 1.42
N LYS A 135 22.56 -0.17 2.40
CA LYS A 135 23.00 -1.04 3.50
C LYS A 135 23.30 -2.46 3.04
N ILE A 136 22.48 -3.02 2.15
CA ILE A 136 22.66 -4.39 1.67
C ILE A 136 23.85 -4.49 0.73
N LEU A 137 23.93 -3.62 -0.29
CA LEU A 137 24.87 -3.75 -1.42
C LEU A 137 26.00 -2.71 -1.41
N GLY A 138 25.95 -1.69 -0.56
CA GLY A 138 26.87 -0.56 -0.58
C GLY A 138 26.38 0.59 -1.47
N LEU A 139 27.03 1.76 -1.33
CA LEU A 139 26.65 3.01 -2.00
C LEU A 139 26.74 2.94 -3.53
N ASP A 140 27.64 2.11 -4.07
CA ASP A 140 27.87 1.98 -5.51
C ASP A 140 26.69 1.39 -6.30
N TYR A 141 25.71 0.84 -5.59
CA TYR A 141 24.49 0.22 -6.12
C TYR A 141 23.27 1.15 -5.99
N ASN A 142 23.42 2.35 -5.42
CA ASN A 142 22.33 3.34 -5.35
C ASN A 142 21.91 3.87 -6.73
N MET A 143 22.86 3.97 -7.69
CA MET A 143 22.61 4.47 -9.05
C MET A 143 21.71 3.56 -9.90
N ILE A 144 21.46 2.32 -9.47
CA ILE A 144 20.62 1.34 -10.22
C ILE A 144 19.15 1.80 -10.28
N ASN A 145 18.74 2.72 -9.39
CA ASN A 145 17.40 3.27 -9.39
C ASN A 145 17.21 4.47 -10.34
N GLU A 146 18.27 5.04 -10.90
CA GLU A 146 18.23 6.30 -11.67
C GLU A 146 18.46 6.14 -13.18
N ILE A 147 18.88 4.97 -13.66
CA ILE A 147 19.31 4.76 -15.05
C ILE A 147 18.33 3.81 -15.77
N ASN A 148 17.96 4.16 -17.02
CA ASN A 148 17.08 3.38 -17.92
C ASN A 148 17.44 1.88 -17.97
N GLU A 149 16.42 1.04 -18.18
CA GLU A 149 16.47 -0.43 -18.06
C GLU A 149 17.70 -1.06 -18.76
N ASP A 150 17.99 -0.64 -20.00
CA ASP A 150 19.08 -1.22 -20.80
C ASP A 150 20.49 -0.81 -20.36
N SER A 151 20.67 0.41 -19.82
CA SER A 151 21.99 0.92 -19.44
C SER A 151 22.42 0.44 -18.04
N SER A 152 21.44 0.20 -17.15
CA SER A 152 21.68 -0.30 -15.79
C SER A 152 22.28 -1.71 -15.76
N VAL A 153 21.80 -2.62 -16.62
CA VAL A 153 22.32 -3.99 -16.73
C VAL A 153 23.72 -4.02 -17.35
N LEU A 154 23.98 -3.19 -18.36
CA LEU A 154 25.29 -3.07 -18.99
C LEU A 154 26.35 -2.49 -18.04
N THR A 155 25.98 -1.49 -17.23
CA THR A 155 26.88 -0.93 -16.20
C THR A 155 27.20 -1.94 -15.09
N LEU A 156 26.24 -2.81 -14.76
CA LEU A 156 26.44 -3.91 -13.81
C LEU A 156 27.34 -5.01 -14.37
N LEU A 157 27.16 -5.39 -15.64
CA LEU A 157 28.01 -6.35 -16.34
C LEU A 157 29.46 -5.83 -16.50
N ASP A 158 29.65 -4.55 -16.81
CA ASP A 158 30.98 -3.94 -16.95
C ASP A 158 31.76 -3.92 -15.61
N LYS A 159 31.07 -3.79 -14.47
CA LYS A 159 31.68 -3.94 -13.14
C LYS A 159 32.11 -5.38 -12.85
N ILE A 160 31.35 -6.41 -13.27
CA ILE A 160 31.75 -7.82 -13.11
C ILE A 160 33.04 -8.12 -13.87
N THR A 161 33.20 -7.59 -15.08
CA THR A 161 34.43 -7.80 -15.87
C THR A 161 35.66 -7.13 -15.26
N LYS A 162 35.48 -6.24 -14.27
CA LYS A 162 36.57 -5.49 -13.61
C LYS A 162 36.84 -5.94 -12.18
N ASP A 163 35.88 -6.57 -11.50
CA ASP A 163 36.04 -7.13 -10.15
C ASP A 163 36.32 -8.64 -10.21
N ASP A 164 37.54 -9.05 -9.85
CA ASP A 164 37.92 -10.47 -9.64
C ASP A 164 37.32 -11.08 -8.35
N ASP A 165 36.32 -10.43 -7.73
CA ASP A 165 35.71 -10.87 -6.46
C ASP A 165 34.72 -12.04 -6.68
N PRO A 166 34.97 -13.23 -6.08
CA PRO A 166 34.05 -14.36 -6.16
C PRO A 166 32.67 -14.08 -5.54
N GLU A 167 32.53 -13.10 -4.64
CA GLU A 167 31.22 -12.66 -4.10
C GLU A 167 30.49 -11.66 -4.99
N GLY A 168 31.16 -11.06 -5.98
CA GLY A 168 30.58 -10.10 -6.92
C GLY A 168 29.40 -10.69 -7.70
N GLY A 169 29.48 -11.96 -8.08
CA GLY A 169 28.40 -12.67 -8.78
C GLY A 169 27.13 -12.82 -7.93
N ILE A 170 27.25 -13.17 -6.64
CA ILE A 170 26.11 -13.29 -5.73
C ILE A 170 25.52 -11.91 -5.44
N LYS A 171 26.38 -10.92 -5.16
CA LYS A 171 25.99 -9.53 -4.94
C LYS A 171 25.17 -8.97 -6.11
N MET A 172 25.56 -9.27 -7.34
CA MET A 172 24.80 -8.86 -8.53
C MET A 172 23.44 -9.55 -8.62
N LYS A 173 23.35 -10.86 -8.35
CA LYS A 173 22.05 -11.56 -8.35
C LYS A 173 21.10 -10.96 -7.31
N VAL A 174 21.60 -10.65 -6.11
CA VAL A 174 20.83 -9.94 -5.07
C VAL A 174 20.36 -8.57 -5.58
N ALA A 175 21.23 -7.81 -6.25
CA ALA A 175 20.88 -6.52 -6.85
C ALA A 175 19.74 -6.64 -7.88
N LEU A 176 19.83 -7.64 -8.76
CA LEU A 176 18.81 -7.90 -9.79
C LEU A 176 17.47 -8.28 -9.15
N LEU A 177 17.47 -9.15 -8.15
CA LEU A 177 16.25 -9.55 -7.43
C LEU A 177 15.58 -8.35 -6.74
N LEU A 178 16.37 -7.49 -6.10
CA LEU A 178 15.87 -6.27 -5.46
C LEU A 178 15.34 -5.23 -6.45
N LYS A 179 15.89 -5.19 -7.66
CA LYS A 179 15.39 -4.36 -8.76
C LYS A 179 14.09 -4.92 -9.33
N GLN A 180 14.01 -6.23 -9.56
CA GLN A 180 12.79 -6.91 -10.00
C GLN A 180 11.63 -6.69 -9.01
N LEU A 181 11.90 -6.79 -7.71
CA LEU A 181 10.92 -6.45 -6.68
C LEU A 181 10.50 -4.98 -6.77
N ASP A 182 11.44 -4.04 -6.93
CA ASP A 182 11.11 -2.61 -7.04
C ASP A 182 10.18 -2.33 -8.22
N LEU A 183 10.48 -2.93 -9.38
CA LEU A 183 9.66 -2.82 -10.58
C LEU A 183 8.28 -3.48 -10.39
N HIS A 184 8.24 -4.65 -9.74
CA HIS A 184 6.98 -5.32 -9.41
C HIS A 184 6.09 -4.43 -8.52
N LEU A 185 6.67 -3.86 -7.46
CA LEU A 185 5.95 -2.97 -6.55
C LEU A 185 5.46 -1.71 -7.29
N LEU A 186 6.31 -1.06 -8.10
CA LEU A 186 5.92 0.09 -8.92
C LEU A 186 4.76 -0.23 -9.86
N ASN A 187 4.86 -1.31 -10.63
CA ASN A 187 3.82 -1.72 -11.57
C ASN A 187 2.50 -2.05 -10.87
N ARG A 188 2.57 -2.65 -9.68
CA ARG A 188 1.39 -2.99 -8.90
C ARG A 188 0.77 -1.77 -8.23
N SER A 189 1.59 -0.83 -7.75
CA SER A 189 1.13 0.47 -7.28
C SER A 189 0.47 1.26 -8.41
N LEU A 190 1.02 1.25 -9.63
CA LEU A 190 0.37 1.84 -10.81
C LEU A 190 -0.96 1.17 -11.13
N LYS A 191 -1.04 -0.16 -11.02
CA LYS A 191 -2.31 -0.88 -11.19
C LYS A 191 -3.32 -0.50 -10.12
N ASN A 192 -2.92 -0.41 -8.85
CA ASN A 192 -3.81 0.04 -7.77
C ASN A 192 -4.26 1.49 -7.98
N VAL A 193 -3.37 2.38 -8.45
CA VAL A 193 -3.72 3.76 -8.85
C VAL A 193 -4.63 3.78 -10.08
N SER A 194 -4.50 2.84 -11.01
CA SER A 194 -5.39 2.72 -12.19
C SER A 194 -6.74 2.07 -11.88
N LEU A 195 -6.80 1.25 -10.82
CA LEU A 195 -8.02 0.64 -10.28
C LEU A 195 -8.75 1.59 -9.33
N GLU A 196 -8.03 2.52 -8.69
CA GLU A 196 -8.58 3.76 -8.14
C GLU A 196 -8.96 4.69 -9.31
N ILE A 197 -10.08 4.41 -9.99
CA ILE A 197 -10.74 5.44 -10.80
C ILE A 197 -11.12 6.55 -9.83
N ARG A 198 -10.26 7.58 -9.71
CA ARG A 198 -10.59 8.76 -8.94
C ARG A 198 -11.75 9.43 -9.65
N LEU A 199 -12.93 9.33 -9.04
CA LEU A 199 -14.10 10.01 -9.55
C LEU A 199 -13.77 11.49 -9.66
N ASN A 200 -14.11 12.08 -10.80
CA ASN A 200 -14.02 13.51 -11.01
C ASN A 200 -15.42 14.08 -11.20
N PRO A 201 -15.62 15.40 -11.00
CA PRO A 201 -16.95 16.00 -11.08
C PRO A 201 -17.67 15.76 -12.41
N GLY A 202 -16.94 15.74 -13.53
CA GLY A 202 -17.51 15.47 -14.85
C GLY A 202 -18.04 14.06 -14.99
N THR A 203 -17.29 13.05 -14.57
CA THR A 203 -17.73 11.64 -14.59
C THR A 203 -18.95 11.43 -13.69
N VAL A 204 -18.91 11.95 -12.46
CA VAL A 204 -20.03 11.83 -11.52
C VAL A 204 -21.29 12.52 -12.04
N LYS A 205 -21.14 13.71 -12.66
CA LYS A 205 -22.25 14.43 -13.30
C LYS A 205 -22.87 13.62 -14.43
N ASN A 206 -22.05 13.06 -15.33
CA ASN A 206 -22.53 12.23 -16.43
C ASN A 206 -23.30 10.99 -15.93
N ASP A 207 -22.79 10.32 -14.90
CA ASP A 207 -23.45 9.16 -14.30
C ASP A 207 -24.81 9.53 -13.70
N ILE A 208 -24.88 10.64 -12.96
CA ILE A 208 -26.13 11.12 -12.35
C ILE A 208 -27.13 11.54 -13.42
N GLU A 209 -26.70 12.28 -14.45
CA GLU A 209 -27.56 12.68 -15.56
C GLU A 209 -28.09 11.47 -16.33
N LEU A 210 -27.26 10.45 -16.53
CA LEU A 210 -27.67 9.20 -17.17
C LEU A 210 -28.72 8.48 -16.31
N LEU A 211 -28.43 8.25 -15.03
CA LEU A 211 -29.35 7.61 -14.09
C LEU A 211 -30.68 8.37 -14.02
N LYS A 212 -30.64 9.70 -13.99
CA LYS A 212 -31.84 10.56 -13.96
C LYS A 212 -32.73 10.37 -15.19
N ARG A 213 -32.15 10.14 -16.37
CA ARG A 213 -32.93 9.84 -17.60
C ARG A 213 -33.65 8.50 -17.54
N PHE A 214 -33.12 7.55 -16.77
CA PHE A 214 -33.70 6.24 -16.56
C PHE A 214 -34.51 6.13 -15.26
N SER A 215 -34.73 7.25 -14.55
CA SER A 215 -35.58 7.31 -13.36
C SER A 215 -37.02 7.68 -13.71
N GLY A 216 -37.98 7.19 -12.93
CA GLY A 216 -39.37 7.60 -13.01
C GLY A 216 -40.31 6.70 -12.22
N LYS A 217 -41.62 6.92 -12.34
CA LYS A 217 -42.64 6.14 -11.62
C LYS A 217 -43.00 4.80 -12.30
N GLY A 218 -42.40 4.49 -13.45
CA GLY A 218 -42.70 3.26 -14.19
C GLY A 218 -41.91 2.07 -13.64
N GLU A 219 -42.52 0.88 -13.59
CA GLU A 219 -41.89 -0.34 -13.06
C GLU A 219 -40.61 -0.76 -13.81
N GLN A 220 -40.47 -0.31 -15.07
CA GLN A 220 -39.32 -0.57 -15.94
C GLN A 220 -38.17 0.43 -15.77
N THR A 221 -38.33 1.46 -14.91
CA THR A 221 -37.29 2.46 -14.66
C THR A 221 -36.30 1.95 -13.61
N VAL A 222 -35.04 2.36 -13.67
CA VAL A 222 -34.01 1.83 -12.76
C VAL A 222 -34.16 2.38 -11.33
N LEU A 223 -34.72 3.59 -11.18
CA LEU A 223 -34.91 4.29 -9.90
C LEU A 223 -36.23 5.06 -9.93
N GLU A 224 -36.83 5.34 -8.77
CA GLU A 224 -37.96 6.27 -8.68
C GLU A 224 -37.49 7.71 -8.91
N SER A 225 -36.42 8.12 -8.23
CA SER A 225 -35.82 9.45 -8.37
C SER A 225 -34.34 9.48 -8.00
N ILE A 226 -33.64 10.49 -8.55
CA ILE A 226 -32.27 10.85 -8.19
C ILE A 226 -32.11 12.37 -8.34
N GLU A 227 -31.71 13.02 -7.26
CA GLU A 227 -31.62 14.48 -7.19
C GLU A 227 -30.41 14.91 -6.38
N TYR A 228 -29.79 16.03 -6.78
CA TYR A 228 -28.76 16.65 -5.96
C TYR A 228 -29.38 17.23 -4.70
N THR A 229 -28.63 17.23 -3.60
CA THR A 229 -29.06 17.94 -2.40
C THR A 229 -28.93 19.46 -2.51
N SER A 230 -28.12 19.94 -3.47
CA SER A 230 -27.91 21.34 -3.79
C SER A 230 -27.90 21.56 -5.29
N ASP A 231 -28.66 22.56 -5.75
CA ASP A 231 -28.69 22.97 -7.16
C ASP A 231 -27.46 23.79 -7.57
N TYR A 232 -26.71 24.31 -6.59
CA TYR A 232 -25.55 25.15 -6.84
C TYR A 232 -24.32 24.33 -7.28
N GLU A 233 -23.75 24.68 -8.43
CA GLU A 233 -22.52 24.10 -8.98
C GLU A 233 -21.41 25.15 -8.99
N PHE A 234 -20.28 24.84 -8.36
CA PHE A 234 -19.09 25.68 -8.36
C PHE A 234 -18.39 25.64 -9.73
N SER A 235 -17.52 26.61 -9.99
CA SER A 235 -16.77 26.71 -11.26
C SER A 235 -15.86 25.50 -11.55
N ASN A 236 -15.53 24.70 -10.54
CA ASN A 236 -14.78 23.45 -10.69
C ASN A 236 -15.67 22.20 -10.94
N GLY A 237 -16.98 22.39 -11.10
CA GLY A 237 -17.97 21.34 -11.33
C GLY A 237 -18.42 20.60 -10.06
N CYS A 238 -17.84 20.89 -8.89
CA CYS A 238 -18.30 20.32 -7.63
C CYS A 238 -19.60 20.99 -7.16
N ARG A 239 -20.38 20.27 -6.36
CA ARG A 239 -21.57 20.77 -5.64
C ARG A 239 -21.43 20.68 -4.12
N ALA A 240 -20.42 19.97 -3.63
CA ALA A 240 -20.07 19.96 -2.21
C ALA A 240 -19.56 21.34 -1.77
N PRO A 241 -19.75 21.75 -0.50
CA PRO A 241 -19.23 23.01 0.01
C PRO A 241 -17.69 23.02 0.06
N PRO A 242 -17.02 24.18 -0.03
CA PRO A 242 -15.56 24.26 -0.18
C PRO A 242 -14.76 23.52 0.90
N TRP A 243 -15.19 23.56 2.17
CA TRP A 243 -14.51 22.85 3.25
C TRP A 243 -14.57 21.33 3.14
N ARG A 244 -15.59 20.78 2.45
CA ARG A 244 -15.69 19.35 2.13
C ARG A 244 -14.98 18.99 0.82
N GLN A 245 -14.90 19.92 -0.12
CA GLN A 245 -14.09 19.72 -1.33
C GLN A 245 -12.60 19.53 -1.02
N ILE A 246 -12.08 20.19 0.03
CA ILE A 246 -10.71 19.99 0.53
C ILE A 246 -10.50 18.54 1.00
N GLN A 247 -11.55 17.89 1.51
CA GLN A 247 -11.57 16.48 1.91
C GLN A 247 -11.83 15.54 0.72
N GLY A 248 -11.88 16.06 -0.51
CA GLY A 248 -12.07 15.28 -1.73
C GLY A 248 -13.53 15.01 -2.11
N GLU A 249 -14.51 15.59 -1.43
CA GLU A 249 -15.93 15.41 -1.76
C GLU A 249 -16.37 16.25 -2.95
N ILE A 250 -17.21 15.66 -3.81
CA ILE A 250 -17.63 16.23 -5.10
C ILE A 250 -19.06 16.74 -5.01
N CYS A 251 -20.00 15.88 -4.60
CA CYS A 251 -21.42 16.22 -4.47
C CYS A 251 -22.14 15.23 -3.57
N TYR A 252 -23.38 15.58 -3.21
CA TYR A 252 -24.29 14.68 -2.50
C TYR A 252 -25.59 14.53 -3.28
N VAL A 253 -26.13 13.32 -3.28
CA VAL A 253 -27.36 12.98 -3.99
C VAL A 253 -28.32 12.22 -3.09
N LEU A 254 -29.60 12.52 -3.25
CA LEU A 254 -30.71 11.74 -2.73
C LEU A 254 -31.18 10.81 -3.84
N VAL A 255 -31.15 9.51 -3.57
CA VAL A 255 -31.56 8.47 -4.51
C VAL A 255 -32.67 7.65 -3.89
N LYS A 256 -33.79 7.51 -4.59
CA LYS A 256 -34.91 6.66 -4.18
C LYS A 256 -35.02 5.44 -5.10
N PRO A 257 -34.55 4.26 -4.66
CA PRO A 257 -34.86 3.00 -5.34
C PRO A 257 -36.32 2.61 -5.15
N HIS A 258 -36.83 1.73 -6.03
CA HIS A 258 -38.20 1.22 -5.98
C HIS A 258 -38.47 0.27 -4.79
N ASP A 259 -37.43 -0.35 -4.25
CA ASP A 259 -37.50 -1.41 -3.24
C ASP A 259 -36.84 -1.03 -1.90
N ALA A 260 -36.33 0.20 -1.77
CA ALA A 260 -35.61 0.65 -0.59
C ALA A 260 -35.97 2.09 -0.20
N GLU A 261 -35.65 2.48 1.03
CA GLU A 261 -35.77 3.87 1.47
C GLU A 261 -34.85 4.83 0.69
N THR A 262 -35.11 6.13 0.79
CA THR A 262 -34.27 7.14 0.15
C THR A 262 -32.86 7.10 0.74
N LEU A 263 -31.88 6.87 -0.12
CA LEU A 263 -30.47 6.83 0.20
C LEU A 263 -29.88 8.24 0.05
N CYS A 264 -29.13 8.70 1.05
CA CYS A 264 -28.29 9.88 0.91
C CYS A 264 -26.84 9.45 0.67
N ILE A 265 -26.31 9.84 -0.48
CA ILE A 265 -25.05 9.33 -0.99
C ILE A 265 -24.08 10.49 -1.17
N THR A 266 -22.85 10.33 -0.68
CA THR A 266 -21.71 11.19 -0.98
C THR A 266 -20.91 10.60 -2.14
N CYS A 267 -20.64 11.43 -3.14
CA CYS A 267 -19.66 11.13 -4.18
C CYS A 267 -18.37 11.89 -3.86
N SER A 268 -17.25 11.19 -3.75
CA SER A 268 -15.93 11.77 -3.50
C SER A 268 -14.90 11.25 -4.51
N LYS A 269 -13.71 11.85 -4.53
CA LYS A 269 -12.59 11.38 -5.35
C LYS A 269 -12.14 9.95 -5.02
N GLU A 270 -12.45 9.46 -3.83
CA GLU A 270 -12.08 8.12 -3.34
C GLU A 270 -13.15 7.07 -3.64
N GLY A 271 -14.35 7.50 -4.05
CA GLY A 271 -15.48 6.62 -4.35
C GLY A 271 -16.81 7.18 -3.87
N VAL A 272 -17.78 6.29 -3.70
CA VAL A 272 -19.18 6.63 -3.38
C VAL A 272 -19.60 5.88 -2.11
N PHE A 273 -20.25 6.56 -1.17
CA PHE A 273 -20.70 5.95 0.09
C PHE A 273 -22.01 6.58 0.60
N LEU A 274 -22.73 5.87 1.48
CA LEU A 274 -23.89 6.42 2.17
C LEU A 274 -23.43 7.37 3.29
N ASN A 275 -24.11 8.49 3.45
CA ASN A 275 -23.84 9.43 4.55
C ASN A 275 -24.99 9.44 5.57
N GLY A 276 -24.86 10.32 6.56
CA GLY A 276 -25.81 10.44 7.67
C GLY A 276 -27.23 10.86 7.29
N GLY A 277 -27.43 11.39 6.08
CA GLY A 277 -28.73 11.86 5.59
C GLY A 277 -29.06 13.28 6.01
N LYS A 278 -30.26 13.76 5.64
CA LYS A 278 -30.80 15.01 6.18
C LYS A 278 -31.24 14.78 7.63
N THR A 279 -30.84 15.67 8.53
CA THR A 279 -31.35 15.69 9.91
C THR A 279 -32.72 16.36 9.97
N ASP A 280 -33.55 15.95 10.93
CA ASP A 280 -34.89 16.53 11.17
C ASP A 280 -34.82 18.01 11.55
N ASP A 281 -33.68 18.43 12.11
CA ASP A 281 -33.38 19.82 12.46
C ASP A 281 -32.73 20.52 11.26
N GLU A 282 -33.39 21.59 10.78
CA GLU A 282 -32.88 22.64 9.88
C GLU A 282 -32.45 22.24 8.45
N GLY A 283 -32.65 20.97 8.05
CA GLY A 283 -32.33 20.52 6.69
C GLY A 283 -30.83 20.39 6.42
N GLU A 284 -30.01 20.39 7.48
CA GLU A 284 -28.59 20.11 7.38
C GLU A 284 -28.34 18.65 7.00
N ILE A 285 -27.33 18.43 6.16
CA ILE A 285 -26.91 17.09 5.76
C ILE A 285 -25.83 16.64 6.73
N ASN A 286 -26.06 15.52 7.40
CA ASN A 286 -25.01 14.83 8.12
C ASN A 286 -24.07 14.16 7.10
N TYR A 287 -22.91 14.77 6.89
CA TYR A 287 -21.91 14.31 5.92
C TYR A 287 -21.09 13.10 6.39
N GLU A 288 -21.30 12.62 7.62
CA GLU A 288 -20.50 11.53 8.17
C GLU A 288 -20.79 10.20 7.46
N ARG A 289 -19.72 9.50 7.09
CA ARG A 289 -19.80 8.25 6.33
C ARG A 289 -20.49 7.16 7.15
N LYS A 290 -21.52 6.56 6.57
CA LYS A 290 -22.21 5.37 7.06
C LYS A 290 -21.94 4.17 6.14
N GLY A 291 -20.94 3.37 6.49
CA GLY A 291 -20.62 2.12 5.81
C GLY A 291 -19.43 2.19 4.85
N GLU A 292 -19.41 1.24 3.91
CA GLU A 292 -18.28 1.00 3.00
C GLU A 292 -18.26 1.99 1.82
N ILE A 293 -17.07 2.15 1.23
CA ILE A 293 -16.86 2.93 0.00
C ILE A 293 -16.95 2.00 -1.21
N TYR A 294 -17.76 2.39 -2.18
CA TYR A 294 -17.93 1.72 -3.47
C TYR A 294 -17.21 2.50 -4.56
N LYS A 295 -16.78 1.80 -5.61
CA LYS A 295 -16.04 2.41 -6.73
C LYS A 295 -16.84 3.46 -7.51
N ASP A 296 -18.15 3.26 -7.67
CA ASP A 296 -19.04 4.10 -8.47
C ASP A 296 -20.50 4.00 -7.98
N LEU A 297 -21.34 4.93 -8.43
CA LEU A 297 -22.76 5.01 -8.05
C LEU A 297 -23.51 3.73 -8.40
N VAL A 298 -23.25 3.15 -9.58
CA VAL A 298 -23.93 1.95 -10.06
C VAL A 298 -23.65 0.76 -9.16
N THR A 299 -22.39 0.60 -8.73
CA THR A 299 -21.98 -0.50 -7.86
C THR A 299 -22.60 -0.38 -6.47
N LEU A 300 -22.65 0.84 -5.91
CA LEU A 300 -23.36 1.09 -4.67
C LEU A 300 -24.84 0.71 -4.80
N LEU A 301 -25.51 1.21 -5.85
CA LEU A 301 -26.94 1.00 -6.04
C LEU A 301 -27.28 -0.47 -6.29
N ARG A 302 -26.46 -1.20 -7.05
CA ARG A 302 -26.61 -2.66 -7.21
C ARG A 302 -26.52 -3.40 -5.88
N GLY A 303 -25.63 -2.96 -4.99
CA GLY A 303 -25.49 -3.54 -3.65
C GLY A 303 -26.60 -3.16 -2.67
N LYS A 304 -27.36 -2.09 -2.94
CA LYS A 304 -28.41 -1.58 -2.04
C LYS A 304 -29.85 -1.83 -2.52
N SER A 305 -30.05 -2.11 -3.81
CA SER A 305 -31.35 -2.34 -4.42
C SER A 305 -31.29 -3.53 -5.36
N ALA A 306 -32.08 -4.56 -5.06
CA ALA A 306 -32.22 -5.72 -5.93
C ALA A 306 -32.97 -5.32 -7.20
N LYS A 307 -33.99 -4.47 -7.08
CA LYS A 307 -34.78 -3.98 -8.21
C LYS A 307 -33.95 -3.14 -9.18
N PHE A 308 -33.04 -2.31 -8.67
CA PHE A 308 -32.08 -1.58 -9.50
C PHE A 308 -31.21 -2.54 -10.31
N SER A 309 -30.71 -3.62 -9.68
CA SER A 309 -29.89 -4.62 -10.35
C SER A 309 -30.64 -5.36 -11.45
N GLU A 310 -31.89 -5.74 -11.21
CA GLU A 310 -32.77 -6.37 -12.21
C GLU A 310 -33.01 -5.45 -13.41
N ASN A 311 -33.45 -4.21 -13.16
CA ASN A 311 -33.83 -3.28 -14.21
C ASN A 311 -32.62 -2.77 -15.02
N MET A 312 -31.41 -2.78 -14.46
CA MET A 312 -30.16 -2.49 -15.19
C MET A 312 -29.66 -3.65 -16.05
N SER A 313 -30.24 -4.85 -15.92
CA SER A 313 -29.85 -6.06 -16.64
C SER A 313 -30.83 -6.45 -17.75
N GLN A 314 -31.93 -5.71 -17.90
CA GLN A 314 -32.89 -5.81 -19.00
C GLN A 314 -32.52 -4.83 -20.13
#